data_AF-A0A0D3BD50-F1
#
_entry.id   AF-A0A0D3BD50-F1
#
_cell.length_a   1.000
_cell.length_b   1.000
_cell.length_c   1.000
_cell.angle_alpha   90.00
_cell.angle_beta   90.00
_cell.angle_gamma   90.00
#
_symmetry.space_group_name_H-M   'P 1'
#
loop_
_entity.id
_entity.type
_entity.pdbx_description
1 polymer ?
#
loop_
_entity_poly.entity_id
_entity_poly.type
_entity_poly.pdbx_seq_one_letter_code
_entity_poly.pdbx_strand_id
1 'polypeptide(L)' 'MPITKKYPIIRGCVPKKLLVYASKYTHEFEDSHSFGWKYDTEPSHDWSTLIANKNAELQRLTAIYKCP' A
#
# COMPACT_ATOMS: atom_id res chain seq x y z
N MET A 1 -7.82 -1.18 23.68
CA MET A 1 -8.30 -2.08 22.59
C MET A 1 -7.61 -3.44 22.69
N PRO A 2 -8.34 -4.57 22.64
CA PRO A 2 -7.76 -5.92 22.73
C PRO A 2 -6.82 -6.23 21.55
N ILE A 3 -5.78 -7.03 21.81
CA ILE A 3 -4.72 -7.41 20.85
C ILE A 3 -5.30 -7.99 19.56
N THR A 4 -6.41 -8.72 19.66
CA THR A 4 -7.13 -9.33 18.54
C THR A 4 -7.60 -8.33 17.48
N LYS A 5 -7.92 -7.09 17.86
CA LYS A 5 -8.32 -6.05 16.90
C LYS A 5 -7.14 -5.29 16.29
N LYS A 6 -5.93 -5.38 16.86
CA LYS A 6 -4.69 -4.76 16.32
C LYS A 6 -3.91 -5.70 15.39
N TYR A 7 -4.07 -7.01 15.53
CA TYR A 7 -3.38 -8.00 14.70
C TYR A 7 -3.60 -7.81 13.19
N PRO A 8 -4.83 -7.55 12.68
CA PRO A 8 -5.06 -7.31 11.25
C PRO A 8 -4.33 -6.08 10.71
N ILE A 9 -4.11 -5.06 11.56
CA ILE A 9 -3.48 -3.79 11.22
C ILE A 9 -1.97 -3.98 11.11
N ILE A 10 -1.34 -4.63 12.09
CA ILE A 10 0.14 -4.67 12.16
C ILE A 10 0.71 -5.80 11.29
N ARG A 11 0.06 -6.97 11.28
CA ARG A 11 0.60 -8.19 10.64
C ARG A 11 -0.47 -9.04 9.94
N GLY A 12 -1.54 -8.42 9.46
CA GLY A 12 -2.62 -9.14 8.81
C GLY A 12 -3.08 -8.51 7.51
N CYS A 13 -4.39 -8.41 7.33
CA CYS A 13 -5.01 -8.05 6.06
C CYS A 13 -4.62 -6.66 5.56
N VAL A 14 -4.35 -5.70 6.46
CA VAL A 14 -4.06 -4.31 6.09
C VAL A 14 -2.73 -4.18 5.32
N PRO A 15 -1.57 -4.58 5.87
CA PRO A 15 -0.31 -4.50 5.13
C PRO A 15 -0.34 -5.36 3.87
N LYS A 16 -0.99 -6.53 3.91
CA LYS A 16 -1.17 -7.37 2.72
C LYS A 16 -1.89 -6.61 1.62
N LYS A 17 -3.00 -5.94 1.93
CA LYS A 17 -3.82 -5.24 0.93
C LYS A 17 -3.07 -4.06 0.32
N LEU A 18 -2.28 -3.33 1.10
CA LEU A 18 -1.42 -2.26 0.61
C LEU A 18 -0.39 -2.77 -0.41
N LEU A 19 0.26 -3.90 -0.12
CA LEU A 19 1.22 -4.51 -1.04
C LEU A 19 0.54 -5.05 -2.32
N VAL A 20 -0.65 -5.63 -2.19
CA VAL A 20 -1.44 -6.12 -3.34
C VAL A 20 -1.89 -4.96 -4.24
N TYR A 21 -2.23 -3.80 -3.68
CA TYR A 21 -2.53 -2.63 -4.51
C TYR A 21 -1.28 -2.13 -5.23
N ALA A 22 -0.15 -2.05 -4.54
CA ALA A 22 1.11 -1.64 -5.18
C ALA A 22 1.49 -2.55 -6.36
N SER A 23 1.31 -3.87 -6.24
CA SER A 23 1.64 -4.81 -7.32
C SER A 23 0.72 -4.73 -8.54
N LYS A 24 -0.49 -4.16 -8.40
CA LYS A 24 -1.43 -4.03 -9.53
C LYS A 24 -1.02 -2.95 -10.53
N TYR A 25 -0.32 -1.92 -10.07
CA TYR A 25 0.01 -0.77 -10.91
C TYR A 25 0.83 -1.16 -12.14
N THR A 26 1.67 -2.20 -12.08
CA THR A 26 2.38 -2.70 -13.26
C THR A 26 1.43 -3.04 -14.41
N HIS A 27 0.33 -3.74 -14.13
CA HIS A 27 -0.69 -4.08 -15.14
C HIS A 27 -1.53 -2.87 -15.54
N GLU A 28 -1.88 -2.02 -14.58
CA GLU A 28 -2.68 -0.81 -14.87
C GLU A 28 -1.91 0.17 -15.77
N PHE A 29 -0.58 0.28 -15.65
CA PHE A 29 0.24 1.09 -16.55
C PHE A 29 0.27 0.51 -17.97
N GLU A 30 0.39 -0.81 -18.12
CA GLU A 30 0.31 -1.48 -19.41
C GLU A 30 -1.03 -1.23 -20.11
N ASP A 31 -2.14 -1.46 -19.39
CA ASP A 31 -3.49 -1.24 -19.90
C ASP A 31 -3.76 0.24 -20.25
N SER A 32 -3.13 1.18 -19.52
CA SER A 32 -3.33 2.62 -19.72
C SER A 32 -2.98 3.09 -21.14
N HIS A 33 -2.03 2.43 -21.81
CA HIS A 33 -1.67 2.75 -23.19
C HIS A 33 -2.84 2.59 -24.17
N SER A 34 -3.71 1.60 -23.95
CA SER A 34 -4.92 1.38 -24.76
C SER A 34 -5.93 2.51 -24.64
N PHE A 35 -5.83 3.31 -23.57
CA PHE A 35 -6.65 4.50 -23.34
C PHE A 35 -5.92 5.80 -23.73
N GLY A 36 -4.80 5.72 -24.44
CA GLY A 36 -4.06 6.86 -24.98
C GLY A 36 -3.07 7.50 -24.02
N TRP A 37 -2.81 6.89 -22.86
CA TRP A 37 -1.76 7.37 -21.95
C TRP A 37 -0.37 7.13 -22.57
N LYS A 38 0.49 8.14 -22.44
CA LYS A 38 1.86 8.13 -22.95
C LYS A 38 2.79 8.64 -21.85
N TYR A 39 3.94 7.98 -21.73
CA TYR A 39 4.99 8.33 -20.78
C TYR A 39 6.31 8.42 -21.54
N ASP A 40 7.15 9.40 -21.20
CA ASP A 40 8.49 9.53 -21.81
C ASP A 40 9.47 8.48 -21.27
N THR A 41 9.18 7.94 -20.08
CA THR A 41 9.95 6.89 -19.41
C THR A 41 9.02 5.90 -18.73
N GLU A 42 9.40 4.61 -18.78
CA GLU A 42 8.65 3.54 -18.13
C GLU A 42 8.55 3.79 -16.60
N PRO A 43 7.36 3.60 -15.98
CA PRO A 43 7.22 3.72 -14.54
C PRO A 43 8.16 2.78 -13.79
N SER A 44 8.94 3.33 -12.86
CA SER A 44 9.82 2.54 -11.99
C SER A 44 9.22 2.37 -10.59
N HIS A 45 9.45 1.21 -9.98
CA HIS A 45 8.97 0.92 -8.64
C HIS A 45 10.11 1.01 -7.62
N ASP A 46 10.00 1.95 -6.67
CA ASP A 46 10.86 1.99 -5.49
C ASP A 46 10.20 1.27 -4.30
N TRP A 47 10.76 0.09 -4.01
CA TRP A 47 10.35 -0.74 -2.88
C TRP A 47 10.53 -0.04 -1.53
N SER A 48 11.58 0.77 -1.38
CA SER A 48 11.90 1.45 -0.11
C SER A 48 10.81 2.46 0.23
N THR A 49 10.39 3.25 -0.75
CA THR A 49 9.24 4.17 -0.64
C THR A 49 7.95 3.44 -0.29
N LEU A 50 7.65 2.30 -0.94
CA LEU A 50 6.46 1.50 -0.62
C LEU A 50 6.45 1.04 0.84
N ILE A 51 7.57 0.49 1.33
CA ILE A 51 7.66 -0.02 2.70
C ILE A 51 7.57 1.11 3.73
N ALA A 52 8.20 2.26 3.46
CA ALA A 52 8.11 3.44 4.32
C ALA A 52 6.67 3.94 4.44
N ASN A 53 5.97 4.10 3.31
CA ASN A 53 4.59 4.57 3.28
C ASN A 53 3.62 3.57 3.92
N LYS A 54 3.80 2.27 3.65
CA LYS A 54 3.04 1.21 4.32
C LYS A 54 3.21 1.31 5.83
N ASN A 55 4.44 1.44 6.34
CA ASN A 55 4.72 1.53 7.76
C ASN A 55 4.10 2.77 8.41
N ALA A 56 4.19 3.94 7.75
CA ALA A 56 3.55 5.17 8.21
C ALA A 56 2.02 5.01 8.34
N GLU A 57 1.39 4.34 7.36
CA GLU A 57 -0.05 4.08 7.41
C GLU A 57 -0.43 3.11 8.54
N LEU A 58 0.36 2.06 8.78
CA LEU A 58 0.13 1.17 9.92
C LEU A 58 0.27 1.91 11.26
N GLN A 59 1.22 2.84 11.36
CA GLN A 59 1.40 3.68 12.56
C GLN A 59 0.19 4.60 12.77
N ARG A 60 -0.29 5.26 11.72
CA ARG A 60 -1.49 6.12 11.75
C ARG A 60 -2.73 5.35 12.21
N LEU A 61 -3.01 4.20 11.60
CA LEU A 61 -4.13 3.35 11.98
C LEU A 61 -3.97 2.86 13.43
N THR A 62 -2.78 2.41 13.79
CA THR A 62 -2.51 1.97 15.17
C THR A 62 -2.75 3.11 16.18
N ALA A 63 -2.43 4.36 15.84
CA ALA A 63 -2.67 5.52 16.69
C ALA A 63 -4.18 5.81 16.84
N ILE A 64 -4.96 5.77 15.76
CA ILE A 64 -6.42 5.96 15.81
C ILE A 64 -7.10 4.92 16.70
N TYR A 65 -6.63 3.67 16.64
CA TYR A 65 -7.20 2.57 17.43
C TYR A 65 -6.53 2.36 18.79
N LYS A 66 -5.58 3.23 19.16
CA LYS A 66 -5.05 3.40 20.53
C LYS A 66 -5.80 4.55 21.20
N CYS A 67 -7.07 4.35 21.56
CA CYS A 67 -7.69 5.21 22.57
C CYS A 67 -7.03 4.93 23.95
N PRO A 68 -6.99 5.90 24.88
CA PRO A 68 -6.51 5.74 26.26
C PRO A 68 -7.10 4.53 26.98
#